data_AF-A0A9X1K9J1-F1
#
_entry.id   AF-A0A9X1K9J1-F1
#
_cell.length_a   1.000
_cell.length_b   1.000
_cell.length_c   1.000
_cell.angle_alpha   90.00
_cell.angle_beta   90.00
_cell.angle_gamma   90.00
#
_symmetry.space_group_name_H-M   'P 1'
#
loop_
_entity.id
_entity.type
_entity.pdbx_description
1 polymer ?
#
loop_
_entity_poly.entity_id
_entity_poly.type
_entity_poly.pdbx_seq_one_letter_code
_entity_poly.pdbx_strand_id
1 'polypeptide(L)'
;MASSLYNLALDFSKELNYTKAIMARQGDKGITVTVKPFLNGLQMDTSGGTFTLKGTTPSNRYVDSVATSVTSEEVTFSLDGTFMSEAGYYKHCYVEYRKGNQILTTQDIIFF
;
A
#
# COMPACT_ATOMS: atom_id res chain seq x y z
N MET A 1 3.25 22.93 5.91
CA MET A 1 2.47 21.79 5.42
C MET A 1 3.49 20.78 4.92
N ALA A 2 3.63 19.62 5.55
CA ALA A 2 4.67 18.66 5.20
C ALA A 2 4.08 17.59 4.27
N SER A 3 4.72 17.36 3.12
CA SER A 3 4.45 16.18 2.29
C SER A 3 5.25 15.00 2.86
N SER A 4 4.59 13.86 3.04
CA SER A 4 5.22 12.66 3.61
C SER A 4 5.40 11.60 2.51
N LEU A 5 6.64 11.15 2.32
CA LEU A 5 7.00 10.08 1.39
C LEU A 5 7.41 8.83 2.17
N TYR A 6 6.77 7.70 1.87
CA TYR A 6 7.11 6.40 2.45
C TYR A 6 7.56 5.44 1.36
N ASN A 7 8.73 4.83 1.55
CA ASN A 7 9.28 3.83 0.64
C ASN A 7 9.26 2.46 1.31
N LEU A 8 8.50 1.53 0.75
CA LEU A 8 8.34 0.18 1.28
C LEU A 8 8.86 -0.86 0.27
N ALA A 9 9.46 -1.93 0.78
CA ALA A 9 9.66 -3.17 0.03
C ALA A 9 8.64 -4.18 0.53
N LEU A 10 7.78 -4.68 -0.36
CA LEU A 10 6.67 -5.58 -0.01
C LEU A 10 6.77 -6.86 -0.81
N ASP A 11 6.66 -8.01 -0.13
CA ASP A 11 6.63 -9.32 -0.77
C ASP A 11 5.19 -9.86 -0.83
N PHE A 12 4.80 -10.34 -2.00
CA PHE A 12 3.48 -10.90 -2.32
C PHE A 12 3.41 -12.42 -2.15
N SER A 13 4.49 -13.07 -1.71
CA SER A 13 4.56 -14.51 -1.39
C SER A 13 3.93 -14.89 -0.04
N LYS A 14 3.59 -13.90 0.80
CA LYS A 14 3.19 -14.08 2.22
C LYS A 14 4.26 -14.74 3.11
N GLU A 15 5.40 -15.17 2.59
CA GLU A 15 6.45 -15.88 3.35
C GLU A 15 7.42 -14.95 4.09
N LEU A 16 7.58 -13.70 3.64
CA LEU A 16 8.46 -12.72 4.30
C LEU A 16 7.70 -11.85 5.31
N ASN A 17 7.90 -12.15 6.60
CA ASN A 17 7.36 -11.43 7.76
C ASN A 17 8.17 -10.16 8.09
N TYR A 18 8.13 -9.14 7.25
CA TYR A 18 8.61 -7.81 7.65
C TYR A 18 7.42 -6.87 7.80
N THR A 19 6.89 -6.75 9.01
CA THR A 19 5.88 -5.75 9.33
C THR A 19 6.42 -4.36 8.98
N LYS A 20 5.85 -3.74 7.95
CA LYS A 20 6.14 -2.36 7.57
C LYS A 20 5.13 -1.44 8.24
N ALA A 21 5.59 -0.29 8.72
CA ALA A 21 4.75 0.71 9.34
C ALA A 21 4.85 2.04 8.58
N ILE A 22 3.71 2.69 8.38
CA ILE A 22 3.56 4.05 7.87
C ILE A 22 2.94 4.87 9.00
N MET A 23 3.64 5.93 9.41
CA MET A 23 3.19 6.84 10.46
C MET A 23 2.83 8.18 9.80
N ALA A 24 1.56 8.41 9.49
CA ALA A 24 1.12 9.66 8.85
C ALA A 24 0.09 10.36 9.73
N ARG A 25 0.17 11.69 9.84
CA ARG A 25 -0.69 12.43 10.75
C ARG A 25 -2.03 12.70 10.08
N GLN A 26 -3.12 12.69 10.86
CA GLN A 26 -4.41 13.12 10.35
C GLN A 26 -4.32 14.56 9.81
N GLY A 27 -4.75 14.74 8.56
CA GLY A 27 -4.68 16.03 7.86
C GLY A 27 -3.36 16.31 7.14
N ASP A 28 -2.39 15.38 7.20
CA ASP A 28 -1.28 15.38 6.23
C ASP A 28 -1.84 15.31 4.81
N LYS A 29 -1.25 16.11 3.92
CA LYS A 29 -1.60 16.17 2.50
C LYS A 29 -0.35 15.87 1.67
N GLY A 30 -0.54 15.34 0.48
CA GLY A 30 0.54 14.86 -0.37
C GLY A 30 1.18 13.59 0.16
N ILE A 31 0.42 12.71 0.84
CA ILE A 31 0.98 11.44 1.34
C ILE A 31 1.19 10.52 0.13
N THR A 32 2.45 10.22 -0.14
CA THR A 32 2.84 9.31 -1.22
C THR A 32 3.48 8.07 -0.64
N VAL A 33 3.01 6.90 -1.06
CA VAL A 33 3.58 5.60 -0.71
C VAL A 33 4.14 4.97 -1.98
N THR A 34 5.45 4.76 -2.01
CA THR A 34 6.12 4.02 -3.08
C THR A 34 6.49 2.64 -2.57
N VAL A 35 6.17 1.61 -3.36
CA VAL A 35 6.38 0.20 -3.05
C VAL A 35 7.28 -0.41 -4.10
N LYS A 36 8.31 -1.15 -3.66
CA LYS A 36 9.04 -2.11 -4.47
C LYS A 36 8.41 -3.49 -4.29
N PRO A 37 7.71 -4.03 -5.29
CA PRO A 37 7.02 -5.31 -5.17
C PRO A 37 7.98 -6.47 -5.44
N PHE A 38 7.99 -7.44 -4.53
CA PHE A 38 8.71 -8.70 -4.64
C PHE A 38 7.75 -9.87 -4.66
N LEU A 39 8.15 -10.96 -5.29
CA LEU A 39 7.48 -12.25 -5.22
C LEU A 39 8.53 -13.33 -4.96
N ASN A 40 8.46 -13.97 -3.80
CA ASN A 40 9.44 -14.97 -3.34
C ASN A 40 10.86 -14.39 -3.30
N GLY A 41 11.03 -13.16 -2.81
CA GLY A 41 12.32 -12.47 -2.71
C GLY A 41 12.90 -11.91 -4.03
N LEU A 42 12.23 -12.11 -5.17
CA LEU A 42 12.65 -11.58 -6.47
C LEU A 42 11.79 -10.39 -6.90
N GLN A 43 12.36 -9.44 -7.64
CA GLN A 43 11.60 -8.31 -8.20
C GLN A 43 10.41 -8.84 -9.00
N MET A 44 9.21 -8.40 -8.65
CA MET A 44 7.98 -8.86 -9.26
C MET A 44 7.77 -8.21 -10.64
N ASP A 45 7.29 -8.97 -11.62
CA ASP A 45 6.76 -8.42 -12.87
C ASP A 45 5.44 -7.68 -12.61
N THR A 46 5.47 -6.35 -12.73
CA THR A 46 4.33 -5.46 -12.51
C THR A 46 3.52 -5.20 -13.78
N SER A 47 3.99 -5.67 -14.94
CA SER A 47 3.43 -5.31 -16.24
C SER A 47 1.99 -5.80 -16.41
N GLY A 48 1.10 -4.89 -16.82
CA GLY A 48 -0.31 -5.20 -17.12
C GLY A 48 -1.16 -5.59 -15.91
N GLY A 49 -0.66 -5.41 -14.68
CA GLY A 49 -1.44 -5.61 -13.47
C GLY A 49 -1.92 -4.31 -12.83
N THR A 50 -2.95 -4.42 -11.99
CA THR A 50 -3.46 -3.33 -11.17
C THR A 50 -3.06 -3.54 -9.73
N PHE A 51 -2.55 -2.50 -9.09
CA PHE A 51 -2.24 -2.48 -7.67
C PHE A 51 -3.25 -1.62 -6.93
N THR A 52 -3.76 -2.12 -5.81
CA THR A 52 -4.69 -1.41 -4.95
C THR A 52 -4.22 -1.56 -3.51
N LEU A 53 -3.90 -0.44 -2.86
CA LEU A 53 -3.72 -0.39 -1.42
C LEU A 53 -5.11 -0.39 -0.79
N LYS A 54 -5.37 -1.31 0.13
CA LYS A 54 -6.64 -1.46 0.83
C LYS A 54 -6.41 -1.32 2.32
N GLY A 55 -7.46 -1.01 3.07
CA GLY A 55 -7.43 -0.91 4.52
C GLY A 55 -8.81 -0.69 5.12
N THR A 56 -8.85 -0.69 6.44
CA THR A 56 -10.05 -0.39 7.23
C THR A 56 -9.75 0.71 8.23
N THR A 57 -10.52 1.80 8.22
CA THR A 57 -10.34 2.93 9.14
C THR A 57 -10.60 2.52 10.60
N PRO A 58 -10.16 3.32 11.59
CA PRO A 58 -10.49 3.10 13.00
C PRO A 58 -12.00 2.95 13.27
N SER A 59 -12.84 3.71 12.55
CA SER A 59 -14.31 3.58 12.62
C SER A 59 -14.92 2.43 11.80
N ASN A 60 -14.08 1.49 11.33
CA ASN A 60 -14.45 0.29 10.57
C ASN A 60 -15.04 0.57 9.17
N ARG A 61 -14.61 1.65 8.51
CA ARG A 61 -14.93 1.89 7.09
C ARG A 61 -13.86 1.31 6.18
N TYR A 62 -14.27 0.67 5.10
CA TYR A 62 -13.34 0.22 4.07
C TYR A 62 -12.79 1.42 3.30
N VAL A 63 -11.49 1.40 3.04
CA VAL A 63 -10.79 2.40 2.23
C VAL A 63 -9.86 1.70 1.25
N ASP A 64 -9.73 2.26 0.06
CA ASP A 64 -8.72 1.86 -0.91
C ASP A 64 -8.14 3.04 -1.69
N SER A 65 -6.98 2.79 -2.28
CA SER A 65 -6.30 3.69 -3.22
C SER A 65 -5.68 2.84 -4.33
N VAL A 66 -6.06 3.14 -5.57
CA VAL A 66 -5.47 2.54 -6.76
C VAL A 66 -4.14 3.23 -7.04
N ALA A 67 -3.12 2.46 -7.42
CA ALA A 67 -1.81 3.01 -7.75
C ALA A 67 -1.90 4.07 -8.86
N THR A 68 -1.25 5.21 -8.64
CA THR A 68 -1.19 6.33 -9.58
C THR A 68 -0.06 6.17 -10.60
N SER A 69 0.95 5.37 -10.28
CA SER A 69 2.05 5.01 -11.19
C SER A 69 2.49 3.58 -10.94
N VAL A 70 2.74 2.84 -12.03
CA VAL A 70 3.28 1.48 -12.01
C VAL A 70 4.44 1.42 -13.00
N THR A 71 5.63 1.15 -12.49
CA THR A 71 6.84 0.91 -13.28
C THR A 71 7.32 -0.51 -13.05
N SER A 72 8.37 -0.95 -13.76
CA SER A 72 8.99 -2.26 -13.57
C SER A 72 9.62 -2.44 -12.17
N GLU A 73 9.96 -1.34 -11.50
CA GLU A 73 10.65 -1.37 -10.21
C GLU A 73 9.75 -0.96 -9.04
N GLU A 74 8.89 0.02 -9.27
CA GLU A 74 8.15 0.74 -8.22
C GLU A 74 6.68 0.96 -8.59
N VAL A 75 5.84 0.88 -7.56
CA VAL A 75 4.41 1.17 -7.58
C VAL A 75 4.14 2.32 -6.63
N THR A 76 3.52 3.39 -7.10
CA THR A 76 3.24 4.59 -6.30
C THR A 76 1.75 4.74 -6.05
N PHE A 77 1.39 5.02 -4.80
CA PHE A 77 0.05 5.38 -4.35
C PHE A 77 0.07 6.82 -3.84
N SER A 78 -0.95 7.60 -4.21
CA SER A 78 -1.31 8.79 -3.45
C SER A 78 -2.40 8.41 -2.47
N LEU A 79 -2.21 8.77 -1.20
CA LEU A 79 -3.22 8.61 -0.15
C LEU A 79 -3.98 9.93 0.08
N ASP A 80 -3.91 10.86 -0.86
CA ASP A 80 -4.65 12.11 -0.77
C ASP A 80 -6.15 11.83 -0.92
N GLY A 81 -6.93 12.09 0.14
CA GLY A 81 -8.38 11.92 0.14
C GLY A 81 -8.89 11.01 1.26
N THR A 82 -9.46 9.86 0.89
CA THR A 82 -10.21 8.95 1.79
C THR A 82 -9.33 8.05 2.64
N PHE A 83 -8.21 7.59 2.08
CA PHE A 83 -7.20 6.77 2.76
C PHE A 83 -6.39 7.70 3.68
N MET A 84 -6.36 7.49 5.00
CA MET A 84 -5.87 8.46 6.02
C MET A 84 -6.83 9.63 6.39
N SER A 85 -8.15 9.45 6.24
CA SER A 85 -9.16 10.45 6.64
C SER A 85 -9.39 10.57 8.17
N GLU A 86 -9.04 9.54 8.93
CA GLU A 86 -9.20 9.42 10.38
C GLU A 86 -7.84 9.28 11.08
N ALA A 87 -7.71 9.83 12.28
CA ALA A 87 -6.59 9.54 13.17
C ALA A 87 -6.74 8.16 13.82
N GLY A 88 -5.64 7.42 13.96
CA GLY A 88 -5.59 6.16 14.69
C GLY A 88 -5.19 4.97 13.84
N TYR A 89 -5.22 3.78 14.44
CA TYR A 89 -4.75 2.55 13.80
C TYR A 89 -5.73 2.05 12.73
N TYR A 90 -5.25 1.94 11.49
CA TYR A 90 -5.99 1.30 10.41
C TYR A 90 -5.69 -0.20 10.42
N LYS A 91 -6.75 -1.00 10.23
CA LYS A 91 -6.72 -2.46 10.30
C LYS A 91 -6.66 -3.04 8.89
N HIS A 92 -6.04 -4.21 8.76
CA HIS A 92 -6.04 -4.98 7.51
C HIS A 92 -5.60 -4.16 6.30
N CYS A 93 -4.56 -3.36 6.46
CA CYS A 93 -4.04 -2.60 5.34
C CYS A 93 -3.06 -3.45 4.54
N TYR A 94 -3.27 -3.64 3.25
CA TYR A 94 -2.39 -4.47 2.41
C TYR A 94 -2.45 -3.97 0.98
N VAL A 95 -1.44 -4.31 0.20
CA VAL A 95 -1.48 -4.11 -1.25
C VAL A 95 -1.98 -5.39 -1.90
N GLU A 96 -3.02 -5.25 -2.71
CA GLU A 96 -3.51 -6.28 -3.62
C GLU A 96 -2.98 -6.03 -5.02
N TYR A 97 -2.50 -7.07 -5.68
CA TYR A 97 -2.17 -7.09 -7.10
C TYR A 97 -3.16 -7.97 -7.84
N ARG A 98 -3.68 -7.49 -8.98
CA ARG A 98 -4.53 -8.25 -9.89
C ARG A 98 -4.00 -8.21 -11.32
N LYS A 99 -3.88 -9.39 -11.96
CA LYS A 99 -3.60 -9.55 -13.40
C LYS A 99 -4.38 -10.72 -13.96
N GLY A 100 -5.39 -10.45 -14.78
CA GLY A 100 -6.35 -11.46 -15.22
C GLY A 100 -7.03 -12.14 -14.01
N ASN A 101 -6.90 -13.47 -13.90
CA ASN A 101 -7.45 -14.25 -12.79
C ASN A 101 -6.50 -14.36 -11.59
N GLN A 102 -5.26 -13.86 -11.69
CA GLN A 102 -4.31 -13.90 -10.58
C GLN A 102 -4.62 -12.77 -9.59
N ILE A 103 -4.72 -13.13 -8.31
CA ILE A 103 -4.82 -12.20 -7.18
C ILE A 103 -3.70 -12.55 -6.20
N LEU A 104 -2.84 -11.58 -5.91
CA LEU A 104 -1.80 -11.69 -4.88
C LEU A 104 -2.00 -10.57 -3.85
N THR A 105 -1.68 -10.84 -2.59
CA THR A 105 -1.75 -9.84 -1.52
C THR A 105 -0.48 -9.87 -0.71
N THR A 106 -0.04 -8.70 -0.25
CA THR A 106 1.01 -8.60 0.76
C THR A 106 0.48 -9.06 2.13
N GLN A 107 1.37 -9.14 3.11
CA GLN A 107 0.95 -9.11 4.51
C GLN A 107 0.41 -7.73 4.91
N ASP A 108 -0.19 -7.66 6.10
CA ASP A 108 -0.70 -6.42 6.67
C ASP A 108 0.45 -5.43 6.92
N ILE A 109 0.27 -4.23 6.38
CA ILE A 109 1.04 -3.02 6.60
C ILE A 109 0.37 -2.28 7.74
N ILE A 110 1.16 -1.81 8.69
CA ILE A 110 0.63 -1.01 9.80
C ILE A 110 0.52 0.45 9.35
N PHE A 111 -0.65 1.07 9.54
CA PHE A 111 -0.88 2.51 9.34
C PHE A 111 -1.41 3.14 10.63
N PHE A 112 -0.85 4.29 11.01
CA PHE A 112 -1.29 5.07 12.17
C PHE A 112 -0.97 6.56 12.04
#